data_AF-A0A6B3GBH7-F1
#
_entry.id   AF-A0A6B3GBH7-F1
#
_cell.length_a   1.000
_cell.length_b   1.000
_cell.length_c   1.000
_cell.angle_alpha   90.00
_cell.angle_beta   90.00
_cell.angle_gamma   90.00
#
_symmetry.space_group_name_H-M   'P 1'
#
loop_
_entity.id
_entity.type
_entity.pdbx_description
1 polymer ?
#
loop_
_entity_poly.entity_id
_entity_poly.type
_entity_poly.pdbx_seq_one_letter_code
_entity_poly.pdbx_strand_id
1 'polypeptide(L)' 'MTAVQADLQIDRPTVADGAALWRMAKDSKVLDVNSSYSYLLWCRDFAATSAVARDEHGEPIGFITG' A
#
# COMPACT_ATOMS: atom_id res chain seq x y z
N MET A 1 -11.61 -9.08 -22.54
CA MET A 1 -10.53 -8.11 -22.30
C MET A 1 -9.54 -8.77 -21.35
N THR A 2 -8.45 -9.30 -21.89
CA THR A 2 -7.34 -9.84 -21.09
C THR A 2 -6.58 -8.66 -20.51
N ALA A 3 -6.46 -8.58 -19.20
CA ALA A 3 -5.61 -7.57 -18.57
C ALA A 3 -4.18 -7.75 -19.09
N VAL A 4 -3.55 -6.66 -19.52
CA VAL A 4 -2.10 -6.64 -19.72
C VAL A 4 -1.49 -7.01 -18.37
N GLN A 5 -0.73 -8.10 -18.35
CA GLN A 5 0.02 -8.50 -17.18
C GLN A 5 1.17 -7.49 -17.04
N ALA A 6 0.92 -6.40 -16.32
CA ALA A 6 1.98 -5.49 -15.91
C ALA A 6 2.92 -6.24 -14.98
N ASP A 7 4.23 -6.05 -15.14
CA ASP A 7 5.21 -6.53 -14.17
C ASP A 7 4.96 -5.82 -12.84
N LEU A 8 4.22 -6.51 -11.97
CA LEU A 8 3.81 -6.04 -10.66
C LEU A 8 4.46 -6.95 -9.62
N GLN A 9 5.08 -6.34 -8.61
CA GLN A 9 5.61 -7.06 -7.46
C GLN A 9 4.71 -6.88 -6.24
N ILE A 10 4.45 -7.98 -5.54
CA ILE A 10 3.80 -7.94 -4.22
C ILE A 10 4.89 -8.17 -3.17
N ASP A 11 4.98 -7.26 -2.21
CA ASP A 11 5.94 -7.32 -1.12
C ASP A 11 5.30 -6.91 0.22
N ARG A 12 6.06 -7.02 1.31
CA ARG A 12 5.69 -6.46 2.61
C ARG A 12 5.88 -4.94 2.60
N PRO A 13 4.98 -4.18 3.25
CA PRO A 13 5.19 -2.75 3.42
C PRO A 13 6.35 -2.49 4.37
N THR A 14 7.00 -1.36 4.18
CA THR A 14 8.02 -0.78 5.05
C THR A 14 7.53 0.55 5.61
N VAL A 15 8.13 1.04 6.69
CA VAL A 15 7.74 2.34 7.27
C VAL A 15 7.81 3.49 6.26
N ALA A 16 8.71 3.41 5.27
CA ALA A 16 8.83 4.40 4.21
C ALA A 16 7.58 4.49 3.31
N ASP A 17 6.80 3.41 3.20
CA ASP A 17 5.59 3.37 2.39
C ASP A 17 4.41 4.11 3.04
N GLY A 18 4.44 4.34 4.37
CA GLY A 18 3.28 4.81 5.15
C GLY A 18 2.64 6.10 4.61
N ALA A 19 3.45 7.05 4.14
CA ALA A 19 2.94 8.30 3.56
C ALA A 19 2.30 8.09 2.18
N ALA A 20 2.80 7.16 1.36
CA ALA A 20 2.20 6.81 0.08
C ALA A 20 0.87 6.07 0.28
N LEU A 21 0.83 5.11 1.20
CA LEU A 21 -0.35 4.33 1.57
C LEU A 21 -1.49 5.22 2.09
N TRP A 22 -1.17 6.16 3.00
CA TRP A 22 -2.16 7.12 3.51
C TRP A 22 -2.73 8.01 2.40
N ARG A 23 -1.88 8.48 1.48
CA ARG A 23 -2.33 9.28 0.32
C ARG A 23 -3.25 8.45 -0.58
N MET A 24 -2.89 7.22 -0.90
CA MET A 24 -3.76 6.31 -1.68
C MET A 24 -5.14 6.15 -1.04
N ALA A 25 -5.21 5.89 0.27
CA ALA A 25 -6.49 5.78 0.95
C ALA A 25 -7.30 7.09 0.90
N LYS A 26 -6.65 8.23 1.18
CA LYS A 26 -7.26 9.56 1.13
C LYS A 26 -7.76 9.94 -0.26
N ASP A 27 -7.03 9.56 -1.29
CA ASP A 27 -7.33 9.90 -2.67
C ASP A 27 -8.32 8.94 -3.31
N SER A 28 -8.50 7.73 -2.75
CA SER A 28 -9.51 6.76 -3.20
C SER A 28 -10.95 7.29 -3.12
N LYS A 29 -11.24 8.20 -2.17
CA LYS A 29 -12.59 8.73 -1.84
C LYS A 29 -13.66 7.69 -1.46
N VAL A 30 -13.30 6.40 -1.41
CA VAL A 30 -14.21 5.29 -1.06
C VAL A 30 -13.77 4.55 0.20
N LEU A 31 -12.50 4.67 0.59
CA LEU A 31 -11.98 4.10 1.84
C LEU A 31 -12.12 5.10 3.00
N ASP A 32 -12.47 4.58 4.18
CA ASP A 32 -12.41 5.35 5.42
C ASP A 32 -10.94 5.69 5.75
N VAL A 33 -10.66 6.99 5.81
CA VAL A 33 -9.29 7.48 6.01
C VAL A 33 -8.97 7.51 7.50
N ASN A 34 -8.07 6.62 7.92
CA ASN A 34 -7.49 6.64 9.26
C ASN A 34 -6.43 7.76 9.42
N SER A 35 -5.96 7.96 10.65
CA SER A 35 -4.85 8.87 10.94
C SER A 35 -3.60 8.50 10.13
N SER A 36 -2.78 9.47 9.72
CA SER A 36 -1.54 9.19 8.99
C SER A 36 -0.58 8.29 9.77
N TYR A 37 -0.59 8.39 11.11
CA TYR A 37 0.22 7.56 11.98
C TYR A 37 -0.20 6.08 11.98
N SER A 38 -1.49 5.78 11.77
CA SER A 38 -1.99 4.41 11.65
C SER A 38 -1.30 3.64 10.52
N TYR A 39 -1.02 4.30 9.40
CA TYR A 39 -0.31 3.69 8.26
C TYR A 39 1.16 3.38 8.57
N LEU A 40 1.82 4.23 9.37
CA LEU A 40 3.18 3.95 9.86
C LEU A 40 3.18 2.73 10.80
N LEU A 41 2.20 2.62 11.69
CA LEU A 41 2.06 1.49 12.60
C LEU A 41 1.76 0.19 11.85
N TRP A 42 0.88 0.19 10.86
CA TRP A 42 0.65 -0.99 10.01
C TRP A 42 1.93 -1.44 9.29
N CYS A 43 2.67 -0.49 8.73
CA CYS A 43 3.94 -0.79 8.06
C CYS A 43 5.05 -1.28 9.00
N ARG A 44 4.99 -0.94 10.30
CA ARG A 44 6.01 -1.31 11.28
C ARG A 44 5.66 -2.63 11.98
N ASP A 45 4.46 -2.70 12.52
CA ASP A 45 4.05 -3.76 13.46
C ASP A 45 3.30 -4.90 12.75
N PHE A 46 2.67 -4.61 11.61
CA PHE A 46 1.80 -5.53 10.87
C PHE A 46 2.30 -5.83 9.45
N ALA A 47 3.57 -5.53 9.16
CA ALA A 47 4.16 -5.77 7.84
C ALA A 47 4.12 -7.26 7.43
N ALA A 48 4.19 -8.18 8.40
CA ALA A 48 4.16 -9.62 8.12
C ALA A 48 2.79 -10.12 7.65
N THR A 49 1.72 -9.39 7.97
CA THR A 49 0.32 -9.70 7.62
C THR A 49 -0.27 -8.72 6.61
N SER A 50 0.51 -7.72 6.18
CA SER A 50 0.12 -6.70 5.21
C SER A 50 0.87 -6.90 3.89
N ALA A 51 0.34 -6.32 2.81
CA ALA A 51 0.94 -6.38 1.49
C ALA A 51 0.90 -5.03 0.79
N VAL A 52 1.92 -4.74 -0.01
CA VAL A 52 1.97 -3.61 -0.94
C VAL A 52 2.23 -4.13 -2.35
N ALA A 53 1.46 -3.62 -3.30
CA ALA A 53 1.65 -3.85 -4.72
C ALA A 53 2.50 -2.71 -5.30
N ARG A 54 3.56 -3.05 -6.02
CA ARG A 54 4.52 -2.10 -6.62
C ARG A 54 4.59 -2.28 -8.13
N ASP A 55 4.64 -1.18 -8.84
CA ASP A 55 4.88 -1.18 -10.29
C ASP A 55 6.33 -1.51 -10.65
N GLU A 56 6.66 -1.47 -11.95
CA GLU A 56 8.00 -1.75 -12.48
C GLU A 56 9.09 -0.77 -11.97
N HIS A 57 8.70 0.38 -11.41
CA HIS A 57 9.62 1.35 -10.81
C HIS A 57 9.73 1.20 -9.29
N GLY A 58 9.00 0.26 -8.69
CA GLY A 58 8.97 0.03 -7.25
C GLY A 58 8.00 0.93 -6.50
N GLU A 59 7.21 1.76 -7.20
CA GLU A 59 6.27 2.68 -6.59
C GLU A 59 5.03 1.95 -6.07
N PRO A 60 4.59 2.20 -4.83
CA PRO A 60 3.34 1.64 -4.31
C PRO A 60 2.13 2.06 -5.14
N ILE A 61 1.39 1.09 -5.69
CA ILE A 61 0.15 1.30 -6.46
C ILE A 61 -1.08 0.63 -5.84
N GLY A 62 -0.90 -0.12 -4.75
CA GLY A 62 -2.00 -0.73 -4.00
C GLY A 62 -1.51 -1.33 -2.70
N PHE A 63 -2.44 -1.58 -1.76
CA PHE A 63 -2.09 -2.17 -0.48
C PHE A 63 -3.26 -2.90 0.19
N ILE A 64 -2.91 -3.80 1.11
CA ILE A 64 -3.82 -4.50 2.02
C ILE A 64 -3.20 -4.46 3.41
N THR A 65 -3.97 -4.02 4.41
CA THR A 65 -3.58 -4.07 5.83
C THR A 65 -4.25 -5.27 6.51
N GLY A 66 -3.48 -6.08 7.24
CA GLY A 66 -3.96 -7.28 7.94
C GLY A 66 -3.65 -7.29 9.42
#